data_AF-A0A0C9YX19-F1
#
_entry.id   AF-A0A0C9YX19-F1
#
_cell.length_a   1.000
_cell.length_b   1.000
_cell.length_c   1.000
_cell.angle_alpha   90.00
_cell.angle_beta   90.00
_cell.angle_gamma   90.00
#
_symmetry.space_group_name_H-M   'P 1'
#
loop_
_entity.id
_entity.type
_entity.pdbx_description
1 polymer ?
#
loop_
_entity_poly.entity_id
_entity_poly.type
_entity_poly.pdbx_seq_one_letter_code
_entity_poly.pdbx_strand_id
1 'polypeptide(L)'
;MPNFQLSSLAVVDNDASISNLPQNSTLLGKFSTVQSMVGHAIVCLLVFEHAYFLKHQGSGDWGETLTMAVNKYRSSDIQTTISTAVKAAFQYQGNNGADLCETILKIIGENKISM
;
A
#
# COMPACT_ATOMS: atom_id res chain seq x y z
N MET A 1 2.10 -30.71 14.77
CA MET A 1 2.64 -29.53 15.49
C MET A 1 3.04 -28.49 14.46
N PRO A 2 2.88 -27.17 14.71
CA PRO A 2 2.44 -26.53 15.94
C PRO A 2 1.10 -25.79 15.84
N ASN A 3 0.62 -25.48 17.04
CA ASN A 3 -0.63 -24.84 17.43
C ASN A 3 -0.31 -23.36 17.74
N PHE A 4 -0.94 -22.40 17.07
CA PHE A 4 -0.77 -20.98 17.41
C PHE A 4 -1.89 -20.56 18.36
N GLN A 5 -1.57 -20.57 19.65
CA GLN A 5 -2.39 -20.01 20.71
C GLN A 5 -2.39 -18.47 20.58
N LEU A 6 -3.52 -17.90 20.15
CA LEU A 6 -3.84 -16.48 20.30
C LEU A 6 -4.22 -16.24 21.76
N SER A 7 -3.21 -15.98 22.60
CA SER A 7 -3.44 -15.55 23.97
C SER A 7 -2.75 -14.21 24.20
N SER A 8 -3.59 -13.23 24.55
CA SER A 8 -3.24 -11.94 25.15
C SER A 8 -2.77 -10.84 24.19
N LEU A 9 -3.72 -10.12 23.60
CA LEU A 9 -3.59 -8.67 23.53
C LEU A 9 -4.54 -8.09 24.57
N ALA A 10 -3.97 -7.79 25.74
CA ALA A 10 -4.63 -6.91 26.70
C ALA A 10 -4.89 -5.57 26.01
N VAL A 11 -6.15 -5.14 26.05
CA VAL A 11 -6.57 -3.78 25.71
C VAL A 11 -5.83 -2.82 26.64
N VAL A 12 -4.98 -1.98 26.07
CA VAL A 12 -4.45 -0.80 26.74
C VAL A 12 -4.88 0.40 25.92
N ASP A 13 -5.94 1.04 26.41
CA ASP A 13 -6.24 2.44 26.15
C ASP A 13 -4.98 3.27 26.44
N ASN A 14 -4.45 3.96 25.43
CA ASN A 14 -3.72 5.20 25.67
C ASN A 14 -3.52 5.99 24.37
N ASP A 15 -3.82 7.29 24.44
CA ASP A 15 -3.42 8.34 23.49
C ASP A 15 -1.89 8.48 23.44
N ALA A 16 -1.20 7.47 22.91
CA ALA A 16 0.26 7.43 22.87
C ALA A 16 0.79 7.85 21.50
N SER A 17 1.53 8.95 21.51
CA SER A 17 2.49 9.36 20.49
C SER A 17 3.25 8.16 19.90
N ILE A 18 3.57 8.27 18.61
CA ILE A 18 4.23 7.28 17.72
C ILE A 18 5.67 6.96 18.18
N SER A 19 5.85 6.44 19.38
CA SER A 19 7.16 6.16 19.98
C SER A 19 7.60 4.70 19.82
N ASN A 20 6.73 3.81 19.37
CA ASN A 20 7.00 2.36 19.35
C ASN A 20 7.10 1.71 17.96
N LEU A 21 7.10 2.48 16.86
CA LEU A 21 7.40 1.92 15.53
C LEU A 21 8.92 1.91 15.32
N PRO A 22 9.52 0.80 14.81
CA PRO A 22 10.97 0.75 14.56
C PRO A 22 11.39 1.93 13.68
N GLN A 23 12.20 2.83 14.24
CA GLN A 23 12.75 4.01 13.55
C GLN A 23 13.87 3.59 12.57
N ASN A 24 13.52 2.70 11.65
CA ASN A 24 14.40 2.27 10.58
C ASN A 24 14.45 3.44 9.58
N SER A 25 15.48 4.25 9.70
CA SER A 25 15.66 5.59 9.13
C SER A 25 15.65 5.69 7.60
N THR A 26 15.37 4.62 6.86
CA THR A 26 15.37 4.62 5.38
C THR A 26 13.99 4.80 4.75
N LEU A 27 12.90 4.40 5.41
CA LEU A 27 11.53 4.51 4.87
C LEU A 27 10.80 5.74 5.45
N LEU A 28 10.94 5.99 6.75
CA LEU A 28 10.36 7.14 7.45
C LEU A 28 11.02 8.48 7.06
N GLY A 29 12.31 8.49 6.67
CA GLY A 29 12.97 9.70 6.18
C GLY A 29 12.45 10.17 4.81
N LYS A 30 11.77 9.28 4.06
CA LYS A 30 11.28 9.54 2.69
C LYS A 30 9.79 9.88 2.63
N PHE A 31 9.01 9.47 3.65
CA PHE A 31 7.57 9.75 3.75
C PHE A 31 7.27 10.44 5.08
N SER A 32 6.70 11.64 5.03
CA SER A 32 6.36 12.41 6.23
C SER A 32 5.19 11.84 7.04
N THR A 33 4.42 10.90 6.48
CA THR A 33 3.27 10.26 7.13
C THR A 33 3.12 8.79 6.75
N VAL A 34 2.52 7.99 7.64
CA VAL A 34 2.15 6.59 7.37
C VAL A 34 1.20 6.50 6.18
N GLN A 35 0.25 7.44 6.06
CA GLN A 35 -0.66 7.54 4.92
C GLN A 35 0.09 7.67 3.59
N SER A 36 1.12 8.53 3.53
CA SER A 36 1.94 8.72 2.33
C SER A 36 2.76 7.48 1.99
N MET A 37 3.29 6.80 3.00
CA MET A 37 4.00 5.53 2.84
C MET A 37 3.07 4.44 2.28
N VAL A 38 1.86 4.29 2.83
CA VAL A 38 0.86 3.32 2.36
C VAL A 38 0.44 3.62 0.92
N GLY A 39 0.16 4.89 0.60
CA GLY A 39 -0.16 5.31 -0.77
C GLY A 39 0.96 4.96 -1.75
N HIS A 40 2.21 5.20 -1.40
CA HIS A 40 3.35 4.84 -2.24
C HIS A 40 3.51 3.32 -2.41
N ALA A 41 3.33 2.54 -1.34
CA ALA A 41 3.40 1.09 -1.40
C ALA A 41 2.34 0.50 -2.35
N ILE A 42 1.10 1.00 -2.28
CA ILE A 42 0.01 0.59 -3.19
C ILE A 42 0.39 0.87 -4.64
N VAL A 43 0.90 2.07 -4.92
CA VAL A 43 1.34 2.45 -6.26
C VAL A 43 2.41 1.51 -6.80
N CYS A 44 3.42 1.19 -5.99
CA CYS A 44 4.46 0.24 -6.38
C CYS A 44 3.85 -1.13 -6.70
N LEU A 45 2.96 -1.64 -5.85
CA LEU A 45 2.29 -2.92 -6.07
C LEU A 45 1.53 -2.95 -7.41
N LEU A 46 0.75 -1.91 -7.71
CA LEU A 46 -0.02 -1.82 -8.95
C LEU A 46 0.89 -1.77 -10.20
N VAL A 47 1.99 -1.01 -10.13
CA VAL A 47 2.98 -0.95 -11.23
C VAL A 47 3.64 -2.32 -11.44
N PHE A 48 4.03 -3.00 -10.35
CA PHE A 48 4.63 -4.34 -10.44
C PHE A 48 3.66 -5.38 -10.97
N GLU A 49 2.40 -5.36 -10.52
CA GLU A 49 1.37 -6.25 -11.01
C GLU A 49 1.14 -6.06 -12.52
N HIS A 50 1.04 -4.81 -12.99
CA HIS A 50 0.88 -4.52 -14.41
C HIS A 50 2.11 -4.94 -15.24
N ALA A 51 3.32 -4.67 -14.74
CA ALA A 51 4.56 -5.11 -15.39
C ALA A 51 4.63 -6.66 -15.48
N TYR A 52 4.19 -7.37 -14.44
CA TYR A 52 4.14 -8.83 -14.45
C TYR A 52 3.18 -9.36 -15.53
N PHE A 53 2.01 -8.74 -15.70
CA PHE A 53 1.07 -9.11 -16.76
C PHE A 53 1.62 -8.82 -18.16
N LEU A 54 2.19 -7.64 -18.39
CA LEU A 54 2.85 -7.30 -19.65
C LEU A 54 3.92 -8.34 -20.00
N LYS A 55 4.72 -8.74 -19.01
CA LYS A 55 5.77 -9.75 -19.19
C LYS A 55 5.20 -11.10 -19.64
N HIS A 56 4.06 -11.52 -19.08
CA HIS A 56 3.37 -12.75 -19.47
C HIS A 56 2.75 -12.68 -20.87
N GLN A 57 2.45 -11.48 -21.36
CA GLN A 57 1.96 -11.24 -22.72
C GLN A 57 3.08 -11.16 -23.77
N GLY A 58 4.33 -11.44 -23.37
CA GLY A 58 5.49 -11.45 -24.26
C GLY A 58 6.18 -10.10 -24.40
N SER A 59 5.96 -9.15 -23.49
CA SER A 59 6.78 -7.93 -23.46
C SER A 59 8.25 -8.26 -23.21
N GLY A 60 9.13 -7.39 -23.74
CA GLY A 60 10.58 -7.55 -23.83
C GLY A 60 11.31 -7.68 -22.49
N ASP A 61 12.47 -7.07 -22.35
CA ASP A 61 13.21 -7.12 -21.09
C ASP A 61 12.39 -6.55 -19.90
N TRP A 62 12.73 -6.97 -18.68
CA TRP A 62 12.08 -6.46 -17.46
C TRP A 62 12.24 -4.94 -17.30
N GLY A 63 13.37 -4.36 -17.72
CA GLY A 63 13.60 -2.91 -17.66
C GLY A 63 12.65 -2.13 -18.56
N GLU A 64 12.42 -2.61 -19.79
CA GLU A 64 11.45 -2.03 -20.73
C GLU A 64 10.02 -2.21 -20.22
N THR A 65 9.69 -3.42 -19.76
CA THR A 65 8.36 -3.76 -19.24
C THR A 65 7.98 -2.91 -18.03
N LEU A 66 8.92 -2.72 -17.09
CA LEU A 66 8.71 -1.87 -15.93
C LEU A 66 8.56 -0.40 -16.34
N THR A 67 9.34 0.05 -17.31
CA THR A 67 9.26 1.41 -17.87
C THR A 67 7.89 1.66 -18.49
N MET A 68 7.36 0.71 -19.27
CA MET A 68 6.01 0.77 -19.83
C MET A 68 4.95 0.85 -18.73
N ALA A 69 5.05 0.04 -17.69
CA ALA A 69 4.11 0.06 -16.58
C ALA A 69 4.14 1.38 -15.79
N VAL A 70 5.33 1.93 -15.53
CA VAL A 70 5.49 3.25 -14.89
C VAL A 70 4.92 4.36 -15.76
N ASN A 71 5.13 4.32 -17.08
CA ASN A 71 4.59 5.32 -17.99
C ASN A 71 3.07 5.28 -18.05
N LYS A 72 2.49 4.08 -18.12
CA LYS A 72 1.04 3.87 -18.06
C LYS A 72 0.44 4.41 -16.76
N TYR A 73 1.13 4.16 -15.65
CA TYR A 73 0.77 4.72 -14.35
C TYR A 73 0.86 6.25 -14.33
N ARG A 74 1.96 6.83 -14.81
CA ARG A 74 2.16 8.30 -14.84
C ARG A 74 1.15 9.03 -15.72
N SER A 75 0.73 8.40 -16.82
CA SER A 75 -0.29 8.96 -17.70
C SER A 75 -1.72 8.76 -17.17
N SER A 76 -1.88 8.15 -16.00
CA SER A 76 -3.17 7.87 -15.37
C SER A 76 -3.35 8.70 -14.10
N ASP A 77 -4.60 8.91 -13.70
CA ASP A 77 -4.93 9.61 -12.46
C ASP A 77 -4.83 8.71 -11.21
N ILE A 78 -4.29 7.50 -11.35
CA ILE A 78 -4.26 6.48 -10.28
C ILE A 78 -3.55 6.99 -9.03
N GLN A 79 -2.47 7.78 -9.16
CA GLN A 79 -1.80 8.37 -7.99
C GLN A 79 -2.74 9.21 -7.14
N THR A 80 -3.51 10.08 -7.81
CA THR A 80 -4.44 11.00 -7.17
C THR A 80 -5.60 10.25 -6.55
N THR A 81 -6.13 9.24 -7.25
CA THR A 81 -7.21 8.37 -6.75
C THR A 81 -6.76 7.60 -5.50
N ILE A 82 -5.59 6.95 -5.56
CA ILE A 82 -5.02 6.22 -4.41
C ILE A 82 -4.76 7.16 -3.24
N SER A 83 -4.13 8.31 -3.47
CA SER A 83 -3.86 9.28 -2.40
C SER A 83 -5.13 9.74 -1.69
N THR A 84 -6.21 9.98 -2.46
CA THR A 84 -7.50 10.41 -1.94
C THR A 84 -8.19 9.29 -1.17
N ALA A 85 -8.22 8.07 -1.73
CA ALA A 85 -8.85 6.92 -1.12
C ALA A 85 -8.15 6.50 0.19
N VAL A 86 -6.81 6.49 0.19
CA VAL A 86 -6.03 6.21 1.41
C VAL A 86 -6.27 7.29 2.46
N LYS A 87 -6.34 8.57 2.08
CA LYS A 87 -6.70 9.64 3.02
C LYS A 87 -8.06 9.41 3.67
N ALA A 88 -9.06 9.07 2.86
CA ALA A 88 -10.41 8.78 3.34
C ALA A 88 -10.42 7.56 4.28
N ALA A 89 -9.69 6.48 3.95
CA ALA A 89 -9.59 5.30 4.79
C ALA A 89 -9.03 5.61 6.18
N PHE A 90 -7.96 6.40 6.25
CA PHE A 90 -7.36 6.82 7.53
C PHE A 90 -8.22 7.83 8.31
N GLN A 91 -9.10 8.58 7.65
CA GLN A 91 -10.01 9.51 8.30
C GLN A 91 -11.29 8.83 8.83
N TYR A 92 -11.80 7.85 8.10
CA TYR A 92 -13.06 7.18 8.42
C TYR A 92 -12.89 6.11 9.50
N GLN A 93 -11.69 5.53 9.60
CA GLN A 93 -11.43 4.45 10.51
C GLN A 93 -10.71 4.94 11.77
N GLY A 94 -11.50 5.13 12.82
CA GLY A 94 -10.98 5.33 14.17
C GLY A 94 -10.26 4.07 14.65
N ASN A 95 -8.93 4.08 14.55
CA ASN A 95 -7.96 3.19 15.19
C ASN A 95 -8.10 1.65 15.04
N ASN A 96 -9.09 1.12 14.30
CA ASN A 96 -9.19 -0.32 14.03
C ASN A 96 -8.29 -0.72 12.84
N GLY A 97 -7.13 -1.29 13.14
CA GLY A 97 -6.17 -1.72 12.11
C GLY A 97 -6.70 -2.82 11.18
N ALA A 98 -7.64 -3.67 11.62
CA ALA A 98 -8.18 -4.76 10.80
C ALA A 98 -9.07 -4.23 9.66
N ASP A 99 -9.99 -3.34 10.00
CA ASP A 99 -10.88 -2.68 9.03
C ASP A 99 -10.06 -1.83 8.04
N LEU A 100 -8.92 -1.29 8.49
CA LEU A 100 -8.08 -0.42 7.68
C LEU A 100 -7.36 -1.27 6.63
N CYS A 101 -6.82 -2.42 7.04
CA CYS A 101 -6.26 -3.40 6.13
C CYS A 101 -7.28 -3.84 5.07
N GLU A 102 -8.51 -4.15 5.47
CA GLU A 102 -9.58 -4.53 4.52
C GLU A 102 -9.87 -3.42 3.51
N THR A 103 -9.96 -2.17 3.99
CA THR A 103 -10.19 -1.01 3.12
C THR A 103 -9.03 -0.78 2.16
N ILE A 104 -7.79 -0.91 2.61
CA ILE A 104 -6.61 -0.81 1.75
C ILE A 104 -6.60 -1.90 0.67
N LEU A 105 -6.95 -3.15 1.02
CA LEU A 105 -7.07 -4.24 0.04
C LEU A 105 -8.13 -3.94 -1.01
N LYS A 106 -9.28 -3.38 -0.60
CA LYS A 106 -10.33 -2.94 -1.51
C LYS A 106 -9.84 -1.85 -2.47
N ILE A 107 -9.15 -0.84 -1.94
CA ILE A 107 -8.54 0.24 -2.75
C ILE A 107 -7.59 -0.33 -3.81
N ILE A 108 -6.74 -1.29 -3.45
CA ILE A 108 -5.85 -1.96 -4.42
C ILE A 108 -6.67 -2.65 -5.51
N GLY A 109 -7.69 -3.41 -5.14
CA GLY A 109 -8.54 -4.14 -6.08
C GLY A 109 -9.32 -3.24 -7.04
N GLU A 110 -9.76 -2.06 -6.59
CA GLU A 110 -10.51 -1.10 -7.42
C GLU A 110 -9.62 -0.29 -8.37
N ASN A 111 -8.32 -0.20 -8.09
CA ASN A 111 -7.39 0.66 -8.83
C ASN A 111 -6.38 -0.12 -9.67
N LYS A 112 -6.65 -1.40 -9.95
CA LYS A 112 -5.82 -2.22 -10.84
C LYS A 112 -5.68 -1.54 -12.20
N ILE A 113 -4.45 -1.41 -12.67
CA ILE A 113 -4.18 -0.85 -13.99
C ILE A 113 -4.78 -1.80 -15.01
N SER A 114 -5.78 -1.33 -15.77
CA SER A 114 -6.39 -2.12 -16.85
C SER A 114 -5.31 -2.66 -17.77
N MET A 115 -5.46 -3.93 -18.14
CA MET A 115 -4.77 -4.51 -19.28
C MET A 115 -5.16 -3.77 -20.56
#